data_AF-A0A8T5NTZ4-F1
#
_entry.id   AF-A0A8T5NTZ4-F1
#
_cell.length_a   1.000
_cell.length_b   1.000
_cell.length_c   1.000
_cell.angle_alpha   90.00
_cell.angle_beta   90.00
_cell.angle_gamma   90.00
#
_symmetry.space_group_name_H-M   'P 1'
#
loop_
_entity.id
_entity.type
_entity.pdbx_description
1 polymer ?
#
loop_
_entity_poly.entity_id
_entity_poly.type
_entity_poly.pdbx_seq_one_letter_code
_entity_poly.pdbx_strand_id
1 'polypeptide(L)'
;MKKENKRPKVVLSKLVAWIILVFLAILDSSLDMIFVNSSGLQSSFWKPIADFFGIKYAILGVPLLLIIFFIAVKIGAFLEKKIEKVQYAEELVLTTLVIVYGLFDLWLILVYFFKFTLIKNHLYLIPILIVIGAAYSWWAENKLKKIK
;
A
#
# COMPACT_ATOMS: atom_id res chain seq x y z
N MET A 1 30.60 -22.74 9.05
CA MET A 1 29.32 -22.15 9.49
C MET A 1 28.79 -21.23 8.39
N LYS A 2 27.69 -21.60 7.72
CA LYS A 2 26.98 -20.68 6.82
C LYS A 2 26.42 -19.54 7.68
N LYS A 3 26.83 -18.29 7.44
CA LYS A 3 26.13 -17.11 7.97
C LYS A 3 24.69 -17.21 7.44
N GLU A 4 23.76 -17.65 8.28
CA GLU A 4 22.35 -17.48 7.98
C GLU A 4 22.12 -15.99 7.75
N ASN A 5 21.73 -15.62 6.52
CA ASN A 5 21.24 -14.29 6.19
C ASN A 5 20.00 -14.04 7.06
N LYS A 6 20.20 -13.59 8.28
CA LYS A 6 19.13 -13.14 9.16
C LYS A 6 18.49 -11.97 8.45
N ARG A 7 17.25 -12.19 7.97
CA ARG A 7 16.49 -11.13 7.33
C ARG A 7 16.43 -9.94 8.29
N PRO A 8 16.72 -8.73 7.80
CA PRO A 8 16.64 -7.54 8.63
C PRO A 8 15.22 -7.44 9.21
N LYS A 9 15.08 -7.35 10.54
CA LYS A 9 13.79 -7.17 11.24
C LYS A 9 13.07 -5.86 10.88
N VAL A 10 13.67 -5.06 10.00
CA VAL A 10 13.28 -3.72 9.59
C VAL A 10 12.33 -3.74 8.39
N VAL A 11 12.13 -4.89 7.74
CA VAL A 11 11.18 -5.06 6.63
C VAL A 11 10.41 -6.35 6.82
N LEU A 12 9.15 -6.37 6.39
CA LEU A 12 8.36 -7.58 6.38
C LEU A 12 8.91 -8.55 5.33
N SER A 13 8.74 -9.85 5.58
CA SER A 13 8.99 -10.83 4.52
C SER A 13 7.99 -10.63 3.38
N LYS A 14 8.44 -10.87 2.13
CA LYS A 14 7.57 -10.72 0.95
C LYS A 14 6.23 -11.41 1.10
N LEU A 15 6.23 -12.66 1.58
CA LEU A 15 5.02 -13.45 1.75
C LEU A 15 4.07 -12.78 2.76
N VAL A 16 4.58 -12.41 3.93
CA VAL A 16 3.77 -11.77 4.98
C VAL A 16 3.21 -10.44 4.52
N ALA A 17 4.02 -9.60 3.89
CA ALA A 17 3.56 -8.29 3.42
C ALA A 17 2.55 -8.40 2.26
N TRP A 18 2.68 -9.40 1.36
CA TRP A 18 1.65 -9.66 0.35
C TRP A 18 0.34 -10.12 0.98
N ILE A 19 0.40 -11.03 1.96
CA ILE A 19 -0.80 -11.46 2.69
C ILE A 19 -1.49 -10.26 3.33
N ILE A 20 -0.73 -9.42 4.07
CA ILE A 20 -1.30 -8.24 4.72
C ILE A 20 -1.88 -7.28 3.68
N LEU A 21 -1.18 -7.03 2.56
CA LEU A 21 -1.66 -6.14 1.51
C LEU A 21 -2.96 -6.64 0.85
N VAL A 22 -3.11 -7.95 0.66
CA VAL A 22 -4.37 -8.54 0.18
C VAL A 22 -5.50 -8.29 1.18
N PHE A 23 -5.26 -8.49 2.47
CA PHE A 23 -6.25 -8.19 3.50
C PHE A 23 -6.63 -6.71 3.53
N LEU A 24 -5.64 -5.80 3.43
CA LEU A 24 -5.88 -4.36 3.38
C LEU A 24 -6.67 -3.96 2.12
N ALA A 25 -6.32 -4.48 0.94
CA ALA A 25 -7.06 -4.18 -0.28
C ALA A 25 -8.52 -4.66 -0.23
N ILE A 26 -8.77 -5.84 0.34
CA ILE A 26 -10.13 -6.35 0.57
C ILE A 26 -10.87 -5.47 1.57
N LEU A 27 -10.20 -5.09 2.67
CA LEU A 27 -10.76 -4.24 3.70
C LEU A 27 -11.16 -2.88 3.11
N ASP A 28 -10.25 -2.18 2.44
CA ASP A 28 -10.51 -0.90 1.77
C ASP A 28 -11.72 -0.98 0.84
N SER A 29 -11.73 -1.97 -0.07
CA SER A 29 -12.85 -2.15 -1.01
C SER A 29 -14.17 -2.50 -0.31
N SER A 30 -14.12 -3.19 0.83
CA SER A 30 -15.30 -3.47 1.65
C SER A 30 -15.79 -2.21 2.36
N LEU A 31 -14.87 -1.38 2.88
CA LEU A 31 -15.19 -0.12 3.52
C LEU A 31 -15.81 0.87 2.51
N ASP A 32 -15.26 0.99 1.29
CA ASP A 32 -15.84 1.83 0.23
C ASP A 32 -17.24 1.37 -0.19
N MET A 33 -17.47 0.06 -0.27
CA MET A 33 -18.79 -0.51 -0.53
C MET A 33 -19.78 -0.20 0.60
N ILE A 34 -19.39 -0.37 1.87
CA ILE A 34 -20.29 -0.21 3.03
C ILE A 34 -20.58 1.26 3.32
N PHE A 35 -19.56 2.12 3.29
CA PHE A 35 -19.67 3.49 3.79
C PHE A 35 -19.94 4.52 2.70
N VAL A 36 -19.62 4.22 1.44
CA VAL A 36 -19.70 5.20 0.34
C VAL A 36 -20.32 4.63 -0.93
N ASN A 37 -20.96 3.46 -0.84
CA ASN A 37 -21.67 2.79 -1.95
C ASN A 37 -20.81 2.66 -3.22
N SER A 38 -19.54 2.28 -3.06
CA SER A 38 -18.58 2.13 -4.18
C SER A 38 -18.27 3.43 -4.94
N SER A 39 -18.33 4.58 -4.27
CA SER A 39 -18.02 5.87 -4.89
C SER A 39 -16.57 5.97 -5.40
N GLY A 40 -15.62 5.26 -4.79
CA GLY A 40 -14.24 5.21 -5.26
C GLY A 40 -14.13 4.68 -6.70
N LEU A 41 -14.95 3.68 -7.03
CA LEU A 41 -15.06 3.09 -8.36
C LEU A 41 -15.65 4.08 -9.39
N GLN A 42 -16.45 5.04 -8.95
CA GLN A 42 -17.08 6.06 -9.81
C GLN A 42 -16.18 7.26 -10.12
N SER A 43 -14.99 7.34 -9.52
CA SER A 43 -14.04 8.41 -9.80
C SER A 43 -13.62 8.45 -11.27
N SER A 44 -13.26 9.63 -11.79
CA SER A 44 -12.88 9.82 -13.19
C SER A 44 -11.73 8.93 -13.67
N PHE A 45 -10.89 8.47 -12.74
CA PHE A 45 -9.80 7.55 -13.03
C PHE A 45 -10.26 6.08 -13.07
N TRP A 46 -11.05 5.64 -12.09
CA TRP A 46 -11.45 4.24 -11.94
C TRP A 46 -12.66 3.85 -12.79
N LYS A 47 -13.60 4.77 -13.03
CA LYS A 47 -14.82 4.52 -13.81
C LYS A 47 -14.55 3.95 -15.21
N PRO A 48 -13.70 4.53 -16.06
CA PRO A 48 -13.46 3.97 -17.41
C PRO A 48 -12.82 2.57 -17.35
N ILE A 49 -11.99 2.30 -16.34
CA ILE A 49 -11.39 0.97 -16.12
C ILE A 49 -12.47 -0.01 -15.67
N ALA A 50 -13.32 0.39 -14.72
CA ALA A 50 -14.42 -0.43 -14.21
C ALA A 50 -15.42 -0.79 -15.32
N ASP A 51 -15.80 0.19 -16.15
CA ASP A 51 -16.71 -0.01 -17.28
C ASP A 51 -16.10 -0.96 -18.33
N PHE A 52 -14.80 -0.82 -18.64
CA PHE A 52 -14.09 -1.69 -19.58
C PHE A 52 -14.07 -3.16 -19.11
N PHE A 53 -13.87 -3.39 -17.81
CA PHE A 53 -13.83 -4.73 -17.21
C PHE A 53 -15.19 -5.23 -16.70
N GLY A 54 -16.27 -4.44 -16.82
CA GLY A 54 -17.60 -4.79 -16.32
C GLY A 54 -17.69 -4.91 -14.78
N ILE A 55 -16.83 -4.20 -14.05
CA ILE A 55 -16.74 -4.25 -12.59
C ILE A 55 -17.86 -3.38 -12.00
N LYS A 56 -18.83 -4.01 -11.32
CA LYS A 56 -19.98 -3.32 -10.72
C LYS A 56 -19.79 -2.92 -9.24
N TYR A 57 -18.89 -3.61 -8.55
CA TYR A 57 -18.62 -3.40 -7.12
C TYR A 57 -17.12 -3.24 -6.90
N ALA A 58 -16.73 -2.34 -5.99
CA ALA A 58 -15.31 -2.06 -5.70
C ALA A 58 -14.53 -3.34 -5.36
N ILE A 59 -15.13 -4.26 -4.60
CA ILE A 59 -14.50 -5.53 -4.19
C ILE A 59 -14.13 -6.45 -5.36
N LEU A 60 -14.86 -6.39 -6.47
CA LEU A 60 -14.53 -7.16 -7.68
C LEU A 60 -13.32 -6.58 -8.43
N GLY A 61 -12.95 -5.32 -8.13
CA GLY A 61 -11.74 -4.69 -8.65
C GLY A 61 -10.46 -5.05 -7.89
N VAL A 62 -10.56 -5.70 -6.73
CA VAL A 62 -9.40 -6.07 -5.89
C VAL A 62 -8.35 -6.89 -6.66
N PRO A 63 -8.68 -7.92 -7.46
CA PRO A 63 -7.68 -8.65 -8.23
C PRO A 63 -6.90 -7.76 -9.21
N LEU A 64 -7.58 -6.81 -9.87
CA LEU A 64 -6.96 -5.86 -10.77
C LEU A 64 -6.03 -4.90 -10.02
N LEU A 65 -6.48 -4.40 -8.86
CA LEU A 65 -5.68 -3.55 -7.99
C LEU A 65 -4.41 -4.26 -7.51
N LEU A 66 -4.51 -5.54 -7.13
CA LEU A 66 -3.36 -6.34 -6.72
C LEU A 66 -2.35 -6.55 -7.85
N ILE A 67 -2.81 -6.69 -9.09
CA ILE A 67 -1.94 -6.75 -10.27
C ILE A 67 -1.18 -5.43 -10.44
N ILE A 68 -1.87 -4.28 -10.30
CA ILE A 68 -1.24 -2.96 -10.35
C ILE A 68 -0.18 -2.84 -9.26
N PHE A 69 -0.48 -3.24 -8.02
CA PHE A 69 0.50 -3.26 -6.93
C PHE A 69 1.68 -4.18 -7.23
N PHE A 70 1.45 -5.35 -7.82
CA PHE A 70 2.53 -6.27 -8.17
C PHE A 70 3.51 -5.61 -9.15
N ILE A 71 2.99 -4.96 -10.19
CA ILE A 71 3.80 -4.24 -11.18
C ILE A 71 4.53 -3.06 -10.51
N ALA A 72 3.82 -2.26 -9.71
CA ALA A 72 4.40 -1.11 -9.02
C ALA A 72 5.54 -1.51 -8.06
N VAL A 73 5.37 -2.59 -7.29
CA VAL A 73 6.41 -3.14 -6.40
C VAL A 73 7.62 -3.60 -7.20
N LYS A 74 7.41 -4.27 -8.34
CA LYS A 74 8.50 -4.74 -9.20
C LYS A 74 9.30 -3.59 -9.80
N ILE A 75 8.61 -2.56 -10.31
CA ILE A 75 9.25 -1.38 -10.88
C ILE A 75 9.99 -0.59 -9.79
N GLY A 76 9.33 -0.33 -8.65
CA GLY A 76 9.94 0.38 -7.53
C GLY A 76 11.18 -0.33 -7.01
N ALA A 77 11.11 -1.64 -6.80
CA ALA A 77 12.24 -2.42 -6.33
C ALA A 77 13.40 -2.49 -7.35
N PHE A 78 13.09 -2.45 -8.65
CA PHE A 78 14.10 -2.36 -9.69
C PHE A 78 14.84 -1.01 -9.63
N LEU A 79 14.10 0.09 -9.46
CA LEU A 79 14.68 1.43 -9.30
C LEU A 79 15.56 1.51 -8.05
N GLU A 80 15.06 1.04 -6.91
CA GLU A 80 15.79 0.98 -5.63
C GLU A 80 17.08 0.15 -5.72
N LYS A 81 17.05 -0.99 -6.41
CA LYS A 81 18.27 -1.79 -6.66
C LYS A 81 19.25 -1.07 -7.56
N LYS A 82 18.77 -0.37 -8.59
CA LYS A 82 19.60 0.26 -9.61
C LYS A 82 20.24 1.56 -9.10
N ILE A 83 19.50 2.36 -8.35
CA ILE A 83 19.90 3.69 -7.88
C ILE A 83 20.59 3.55 -6.52
N GLU A 84 19.91 2.94 -5.55
CA GLU A 84 20.31 2.93 -4.13
C GLU A 84 21.06 1.66 -3.70
N LYS A 85 21.16 0.65 -4.59
CA LYS A 85 21.86 -0.63 -4.37
C LYS A 85 21.37 -1.38 -3.13
N VAL A 86 20.07 -1.29 -2.83
CA VAL A 86 19.44 -1.95 -1.69
C VAL A 86 19.17 -3.43 -2.00
N GLN A 87 19.72 -4.36 -1.20
CA GLN A 87 19.59 -5.80 -1.43
C GLN A 87 18.15 -6.32 -1.23
N TYR A 88 17.40 -5.72 -0.29
CA TYR A 88 16.01 -6.09 0.09
C TYR A 88 14.98 -5.08 -0.46
N ALA A 89 15.21 -4.54 -1.65
CA ALA A 89 14.38 -3.48 -2.22
C ALA A 89 12.91 -3.86 -2.41
N GLU A 90 12.60 -5.10 -2.79
CA GLU A 90 11.20 -5.54 -2.95
C GLU A 90 10.48 -5.56 -1.60
N GLU A 91 11.12 -6.11 -0.57
CA GLU A 91 10.60 -6.12 0.80
C GLU A 91 10.42 -4.71 1.34
N LEU A 92 11.34 -3.80 1.06
CA LEU A 92 11.24 -2.39 1.46
C LEU A 92 10.01 -1.73 0.85
N VAL A 93 9.88 -1.76 -0.49
CA VAL A 93 8.76 -1.15 -1.20
C VAL A 93 7.42 -1.76 -0.76
N LEU A 94 7.36 -3.08 -0.63
CA LEU A 94 6.15 -3.78 -0.20
C LEU A 94 5.78 -3.45 1.26
N THR A 95 6.76 -3.32 2.15
CA THR A 95 6.50 -2.94 3.55
C THR A 95 6.02 -1.49 3.65
N THR A 96 6.63 -0.58 2.89
CA THR A 96 6.18 0.81 2.80
C THR A 96 4.74 0.88 2.29
N LEU A 97 4.41 0.10 1.25
CA LEU A 97 3.04 0.04 0.71
C LEU A 97 2.05 -0.44 1.77
N VAL A 98 2.37 -1.49 2.53
CA VAL A 98 1.55 -1.99 3.65
C VAL A 98 1.32 -0.93 4.72
N ILE A 99 2.35 -0.15 5.08
CA ILE A 99 2.23 0.92 6.08
C ILE A 99 1.29 2.02 5.59
N VAL A 100 1.49 2.48 4.35
CA VAL A 100 0.68 3.53 3.76
C VAL A 100 -0.79 3.10 3.64
N TYR A 101 -1.04 1.89 3.13
CA TYR A 101 -2.39 1.36 3.00
C TYR A 101 -3.05 1.11 4.36
N GLY A 102 -2.30 0.54 5.32
CA GLY A 102 -2.82 0.30 6.67
C GLY A 102 -3.20 1.58 7.40
N LEU A 103 -2.44 2.66 7.22
CA LEU A 103 -2.78 3.97 7.77
C LEU A 103 -3.99 4.60 7.09
N PHE A 104 -4.14 4.39 5.78
CA PHE A 104 -5.31 4.83 5.03
C PHE A 104 -6.58 4.13 5.51
N ASP A 105 -6.55 2.80 5.61
CA ASP A 105 -7.68 1.99 6.10
C ASP A 105 -8.05 2.36 7.54
N LEU A 106 -7.05 2.53 8.41
CA LEU A 106 -7.27 2.96 9.79
C LEU A 106 -7.90 4.35 9.83
N TRP A 107 -7.46 5.29 9.00
CA TRP A 107 -8.10 6.60 8.89
C TRP A 107 -9.55 6.49 8.41
N LEU A 108 -9.85 5.68 7.39
CA LEU A 108 -11.21 5.46 6.91
C LEU A 108 -12.10 4.98 8.07
N ILE A 109 -11.66 3.96 8.79
CA ILE A 109 -12.37 3.42 9.96
C ILE A 109 -12.60 4.53 11.00
N LEU A 110 -11.57 5.32 11.32
CA LEU A 110 -11.70 6.40 12.32
C LEU A 110 -12.68 7.49 11.87
N VAL A 111 -12.64 7.91 10.61
CA VAL A 111 -13.55 8.95 10.08
C VAL A 111 -15.00 8.48 10.11
N TYR A 112 -15.26 7.23 9.71
CA TYR A 112 -16.63 6.69 9.70
C TYR A 112 -17.14 6.36 11.09
N PHE A 113 -16.29 5.85 11.99
CA PHE A 113 -16.71 5.48 13.35
C PHE A 113 -16.88 6.69 14.27
N PHE A 114 -15.96 7.65 14.23
CA PHE A 114 -15.97 8.82 15.13
C PHE A 114 -16.61 10.08 14.50
N LYS A 115 -17.08 10.00 13.25
CA LYS A 115 -17.72 11.10 12.51
C LYS A 115 -16.90 12.40 12.47
N PHE A 116 -15.57 12.31 12.42
CA PHE A 116 -14.70 13.49 12.34
C PHE A 116 -15.00 14.29 11.05
N THR A 117 -15.58 15.48 11.18
CA THR A 117 -15.98 16.35 10.07
C THR A 117 -14.81 17.06 9.40
N LEU A 118 -13.73 17.32 10.15
CA LEU A 118 -12.57 18.10 9.70
C LEU A 118 -11.70 17.40 8.64
N ILE A 119 -11.82 16.06 8.52
CA ILE A 119 -10.99 15.25 7.62
C ILE A 119 -11.89 14.26 6.88
N LYS A 120 -12.87 14.75 6.12
CA LYS A 120 -13.65 13.90 5.19
C LYS A 120 -13.07 13.85 3.80
N ASN A 121 -12.23 14.82 3.44
CA ASN A 121 -11.60 14.85 2.13
C ASN A 121 -10.28 14.06 2.17
N HIS A 122 -10.29 12.89 1.52
CA HIS A 122 -9.13 11.99 1.40
C HIS A 122 -7.91 12.66 0.77
N LEU A 123 -8.09 13.74 -0.01
CA LEU A 123 -6.99 14.47 -0.63
C LEU A 123 -6.04 15.10 0.40
N TYR A 124 -6.54 15.51 1.58
CA TYR A 124 -5.68 16.04 2.64
C TYR A 124 -4.84 14.97 3.33
N LEU A 125 -5.23 13.70 3.20
CA LEU A 125 -4.49 12.58 3.75
C LEU A 125 -3.33 12.16 2.85
N ILE A 126 -3.42 12.40 1.53
CA ILE A 126 -2.38 12.02 0.56
C ILE A 126 -1.00 12.60 0.95
N PRO A 127 -0.84 13.91 1.25
CA PRO A 127 0.45 14.44 1.70
C PRO A 127 0.98 13.78 2.98
N ILE A 128 0.10 13.48 3.94
CA ILE A 128 0.48 12.84 5.20
C ILE A 128 1.01 11.43 4.95
N LEU A 129 0.31 10.66 4.13
CA LEU A 129 0.72 9.31 3.75
C LEU A 129 2.03 9.28 2.97
N ILE A 130 2.25 10.25 2.08
CA ILE A 130 3.52 10.42 1.37
C ILE A 130 4.66 10.67 2.36
N VAL A 131 4.47 11.58 3.32
CA VAL A 131 5.49 11.89 4.33
C VAL A 131 5.80 10.66 5.19
N ILE A 132 4.79 9.94 5.65
CA ILE A 132 4.99 8.74 6.48
C ILE A 132 5.70 7.64 5.68
N GLY A 133 5.23 7.37 4.45
CA GLY A 133 5.85 6.38 3.57
C GLY A 133 7.31 6.72 3.26
N ALA A 134 7.61 7.97 2.92
CA ALA A 134 8.97 8.43 2.64
C ALA A 134 9.86 8.37 3.89
N ALA A 135 9.37 8.81 5.05
CA ALA A 135 10.12 8.77 6.30
C ALA A 135 10.47 7.34 6.70
N TYR A 136 9.52 6.41 6.59
CA TYR A 136 9.76 5.00 6.86
C TYR A 136 10.77 4.40 5.87
N SER A 137 10.56 4.61 4.57
CA SER A 137 11.45 4.09 3.52
C SER A 137 12.89 4.56 3.75
N TRP A 138 13.08 5.86 3.97
CA TRP A 138 14.41 6.44 4.21
C TRP A 138 15.08 5.87 5.47
N TRP A 139 14.33 5.73 6.57
CA TRP A 139 14.86 5.12 7.79
C TRP A 139 15.24 3.65 7.61
N ALA A 140 14.36 2.86 6.99
CA ALA A 140 14.57 1.44 6.77
C ALA A 140 15.73 1.20 5.81
N GLU A 141 15.81 1.97 4.73
CA GLU A 141 16.92 1.95 3.78
C GLU A 141 18.28 2.21 4.46
N ASN A 142 18.36 3.26 5.29
CA ASN A 142 19.56 3.58 6.05
C ASN A 142 19.98 2.45 7.00
N LYS A 143 19.01 1.74 7.59
CA LYS A 143 19.29 0.56 8.42
C LYS A 143 19.78 -0.61 7.58
N LEU A 144 19.17 -0.85 6.42
CA LEU A 144 19.55 -1.93 5.50
C LEU A 144 20.95 -1.74 4.92
N LYS A 145 21.32 -0.49 4.57
CA LYS A 145 22.68 -0.15 4.09
C LYS A 145 23.75 -0.33 5.17
N LYS A 146 23.42 -0.16 6.45
CA LYS A 146 24.34 -0.35 7.59
C LYS A 146 24.58 -1.82 7.98
N ILE A 147 23.76 -2.75 7.49
CA ILE A 147 23.87 -4.20 7.80
C ILE A 147 24.87 -4.92 6.86
N LYS A 148 25.55 -4.16 5.98
CA LYS A 148 26.58 -4.67 5.06
C LYS A 148 27.78 -5.28 5.78
#